data_AF-A0A2R5L0R6-F1
#
_entry.id   AF-A0A2R5L0R6-F1
#
_cell.length_a   1.000
_cell.length_b   1.000
_cell.length_c   1.000
_cell.angle_alpha   90.00
_cell.angle_beta   90.00
_cell.angle_gamma   90.00
#
_symmetry.space_group_name_H-M   'P 1'
#
loop_
_entity.id
_entity.type
_entity.pdbx_description
1 polymer ?
#
loop_
_entity_poly.entity_id
_entity_poly.type
_entity_poly.pdbx_seq_one_letter_code
_entity_poly.pdbx_strand_id
1 'polypeptide(L)'
;MGSPLDGNNDMERLQTLSSRIYSDQAKFFLNHFWNTFGENEADNVWNYTQKMEELDEKSGKKGNELGEMIAHRFLEQFGETLTVRQLREVLRDIDIDTNKKVSLSEYLLFKFKVDWHELVNSVQGDQAQIAQAEKMLEEVQAALALAQEKNSSAKVAEDAAFSAEKTFKHAQEEVEATLAELKNQEDTYAAKLADLEARSSSGGIVSRNKAKNEREQLLQEDPLPLTRAKISSEAALRKVEKARAPFKATREAAVLVREEADAALDAADDAFKKAADFLDEVKRTSQAKGSVWWLERELQEAKKYLPQSRGGTR
;
A
#
# COMPACT_ATOMS: atom_id res chain seq x y z
N MET A 1 -13.03 29.85 -25.58
CA MET A 1 -12.89 30.79 -24.46
C MET A 1 -13.77 30.26 -23.34
N GLY A 2 -13.22 30.08 -22.13
CA GLY A 2 -14.03 29.66 -20.99
C GLY A 2 -15.10 30.70 -20.67
N SER A 3 -16.30 30.24 -20.31
CA SER A 3 -17.35 31.11 -19.80
C SER A 3 -16.94 31.71 -18.44
N PRO A 4 -17.39 32.93 -18.10
CA PRO A 4 -17.28 33.45 -16.74
C PRO A 4 -17.93 32.50 -15.73
N LEU A 5 -17.59 32.67 -14.45
CA LEU A 5 -18.31 32.00 -13.36
C LEU A 5 -19.82 32.28 -13.47
N ASP A 6 -20.62 31.28 -13.11
CA ASP A 6 -22.07 31.43 -13.00
C ASP A 6 -22.41 32.48 -11.94
N GLY A 7 -23.38 33.34 -12.24
CA GLY A 7 -23.80 34.43 -11.38
C GLY A 7 -24.20 35.68 -12.18
N ASN A 8 -25.26 36.35 -11.73
CA ASN A 8 -25.79 37.55 -12.40
C ASN A 8 -25.00 38.82 -12.05
N ASN A 9 -24.22 38.79 -10.98
CA ASN A 9 -23.34 39.86 -10.51
C ASN A 9 -22.08 39.28 -9.87
N ASP A 10 -21.10 40.12 -9.56
CA ASP A 10 -19.82 39.68 -9.04
C ASP A 10 -19.95 38.95 -7.69
N MET A 11 -20.86 39.39 -6.82
CA MET A 11 -21.10 38.72 -5.53
C MET A 11 -21.64 37.29 -5.71
N GLU A 12 -22.60 37.08 -6.61
CA GLU A 12 -23.10 35.73 -6.94
C GLU A 12 -22.00 34.85 -7.55
N ARG A 13 -21.06 35.44 -8.31
CA ARG A 13 -19.89 34.71 -8.83
C ARG A 13 -18.92 34.35 -7.72
N LEU A 14 -18.69 35.24 -6.75
CA LEU A 14 -17.87 34.95 -5.58
C LEU A 14 -18.47 33.80 -4.77
N GLN A 15 -19.78 33.84 -4.49
CA GLN A 15 -20.49 32.76 -3.80
C GLN A 15 -20.38 31.44 -4.57
N THR A 16 -20.50 31.48 -5.90
CA THR A 16 -20.30 30.31 -6.76
C THR A 16 -18.88 29.75 -6.62
N LEU A 17 -17.86 30.61 -6.62
CA LEU A 17 -16.47 30.20 -6.41
C LEU A 17 -16.27 29.59 -5.00
N SER A 18 -16.73 30.27 -3.95
CA SER A 18 -16.66 29.80 -2.56
C SER A 18 -17.43 28.50 -2.29
N SER A 19 -18.40 28.15 -3.15
CA SER A 19 -19.13 26.88 -3.08
C SER A 19 -18.36 25.68 -3.64
N ARG A 20 -17.30 25.92 -4.43
CA ARG A 20 -16.44 24.85 -4.98
C ARG A 20 -15.57 24.26 -3.89
N ILE A 21 -15.05 23.05 -4.11
CA ILE A 21 -14.09 22.46 -3.18
C ILE A 21 -12.82 23.31 -3.09
N TYR A 22 -12.09 23.20 -1.97
CA TYR A 22 -10.90 24.02 -1.73
C TYR A 22 -9.86 23.94 -2.86
N SER A 23 -9.60 22.76 -3.43
CA SER A 23 -8.65 22.60 -4.54
C SER A 23 -9.09 23.33 -5.81
N ASP A 24 -10.39 23.36 -6.12
CA ASP A 24 -10.91 24.07 -7.29
C ASP A 24 -10.88 25.59 -7.09
N GLN A 25 -11.10 26.06 -5.85
CA GLN A 25 -10.87 27.45 -5.47
C GLN A 25 -9.40 27.85 -5.67
N ALA A 26 -8.46 27.02 -5.21
CA ALA A 26 -7.02 27.23 -5.37
C ALA A 26 -6.61 27.29 -6.84
N LYS A 27 -7.03 26.30 -7.64
CA LYS A 27 -6.76 26.24 -9.09
C LYS A 27 -7.28 27.50 -9.79
N PHE A 28 -8.49 27.94 -9.46
CA PHE A 28 -9.11 29.12 -10.05
C PHE A 28 -8.32 30.40 -9.73
N PHE A 29 -7.90 30.56 -8.48
CA PHE A 29 -7.02 31.65 -8.03
C PHE A 29 -5.67 31.64 -8.73
N LEU A 30 -4.99 30.48 -8.75
CA LEU A 30 -3.67 30.34 -9.35
C LEU A 30 -3.71 30.56 -10.87
N ASN A 31 -4.76 30.12 -11.57
CA ASN A 31 -4.91 30.36 -13.00
C ASN A 31 -4.94 31.86 -13.32
N HIS A 32 -5.65 32.65 -12.53
CA HIS A 32 -5.76 34.09 -12.75
C HIS A 32 -4.44 34.82 -12.45
N PHE A 33 -3.83 34.53 -11.29
CA PHE A 33 -2.64 35.23 -10.83
C PHE A 33 -1.31 34.56 -11.24
N TRP A 34 -1.34 33.56 -12.12
CA TRP A 34 -0.15 32.76 -12.45
C TRP A 34 1.04 33.63 -12.89
N ASN A 35 0.80 34.51 -13.86
CA ASN A 35 1.84 35.34 -14.50
C ASN A 35 2.25 36.56 -13.65
N THR A 36 1.67 36.75 -12.47
CA THR A 36 2.05 37.82 -11.55
C THR A 36 2.89 37.27 -10.40
N PHE A 37 2.26 36.66 -9.40
CA PHE A 37 2.92 36.06 -8.25
C PHE A 37 2.55 34.59 -8.04
N GLY A 38 1.52 34.10 -8.73
CA GLY A 38 0.94 32.78 -8.51
C GLY A 38 1.93 31.63 -8.67
N GLU A 39 2.84 31.70 -9.64
CA GLU A 39 3.89 30.67 -9.82
C GLU A 39 4.79 30.53 -8.58
N ASN A 40 5.21 31.64 -7.98
CA ASN A 40 6.09 31.64 -6.80
C ASN A 40 5.35 31.23 -5.52
N GLU A 41 4.03 31.42 -5.49
CA GLU A 41 3.18 31.18 -4.32
C GLU A 41 2.42 29.85 -4.40
N ALA A 42 2.55 29.10 -5.48
CA ALA A 42 1.79 27.88 -5.73
C ALA A 42 1.94 26.84 -4.61
N ASP A 43 3.17 26.63 -4.11
CA ASP A 43 3.43 25.74 -2.96
C ASP A 43 2.75 26.25 -1.67
N ASN A 44 2.69 27.56 -1.44
CA ASN A 44 1.99 28.13 -0.29
C ASN A 44 0.47 27.93 -0.43
N VAL A 45 -0.09 28.20 -1.61
CA VAL A 45 -1.51 27.96 -1.90
C VAL A 45 -1.87 26.49 -1.72
N TRP A 46 -1.02 25.57 -2.16
CA TRP A 46 -1.16 24.14 -1.90
C TRP A 46 -1.21 23.86 -0.39
N ASN A 47 -0.26 24.40 0.38
CA ASN A 47 -0.21 24.19 1.83
C ASN A 47 -1.45 24.76 2.56
N TYR A 48 -1.93 25.93 2.15
CA TYR A 48 -3.17 26.52 2.67
C TYR A 48 -4.37 25.61 2.41
N THR A 49 -4.47 25.10 1.18
CA THR A 49 -5.54 24.17 0.78
C THR A 49 -5.51 22.90 1.62
N GLN A 50 -4.36 22.23 1.70
CA GLN A 50 -4.20 21.02 2.52
C GLN A 50 -4.56 21.26 3.98
N LYS A 51 -4.24 22.45 4.51
CA LYS A 51 -4.57 22.78 5.89
C LYS A 51 -6.05 23.03 6.11
N MET A 52 -6.74 23.69 5.17
CA MET A 52 -8.20 23.83 5.26
C MET A 52 -8.89 22.46 5.16
N GLU A 53 -8.44 21.60 4.23
CA GLU A 53 -8.93 20.23 4.12
C GLU A 53 -8.72 19.42 5.41
N GLU A 54 -7.58 19.59 6.08
CA GLU A 54 -7.28 18.92 7.35
C GLU A 54 -8.19 19.42 8.49
N LEU A 55 -8.46 20.73 8.55
CA LEU A 55 -9.26 21.35 9.62
C LEU A 55 -10.77 21.19 9.43
N ASP A 56 -11.23 20.97 8.20
CA ASP A 56 -12.63 20.66 7.90
C ASP A 56 -12.92 19.19 8.25
N GLU A 57 -12.98 18.87 9.54
CA GLU A 57 -13.17 17.49 10.03
C GLU A 57 -14.44 16.81 9.45
N LYS A 58 -15.44 17.60 9.05
CA LYS A 58 -16.71 17.08 8.53
C LYS A 58 -16.62 16.73 7.04
N SER A 59 -16.05 17.62 6.24
CA SER A 59 -16.12 17.53 4.77
C SER A 59 -14.77 17.24 4.12
N GLY A 60 -13.67 17.55 4.81
CA GLY A 60 -12.30 17.31 4.37
C GLY A 60 -12.03 17.88 2.99
N LYS A 61 -11.49 17.04 2.10
CA LYS A 61 -11.26 17.35 0.67
C LYS A 61 -12.53 17.72 -0.12
N LYS A 62 -13.72 17.40 0.40
CA LYS A 62 -15.01 17.74 -0.20
C LYS A 62 -15.62 19.01 0.42
N GLY A 63 -14.91 19.65 1.35
CA GLY A 63 -15.28 20.91 1.95
C GLY A 63 -14.99 22.11 1.06
N ASN A 64 -15.53 23.26 1.45
CA ASN A 64 -15.48 24.49 0.67
C ASN A 64 -15.21 25.75 1.51
N GLU A 65 -15.63 25.75 2.78
CA GLU A 65 -15.50 26.90 3.69
C GLU A 65 -15.38 26.45 5.16
N LEU A 66 -14.61 27.19 5.95
CA LEU A 66 -14.46 26.97 7.39
C LEU A 66 -15.33 27.95 8.19
N GLY A 67 -16.03 27.45 9.22
CA GLY A 67 -16.70 28.35 10.18
C GLY A 67 -15.70 29.14 11.03
N GLU A 68 -16.10 30.30 11.55
CA GLU A 68 -15.23 31.27 12.28
C GLU A 68 -14.24 30.63 13.27
N MET A 69 -14.71 29.69 14.10
CA MET A 69 -13.87 29.04 15.12
C MET A 69 -12.74 28.20 14.53
N ILE A 70 -12.98 27.56 13.38
CA ILE A 70 -12.00 26.72 12.70
C ILE A 70 -11.10 27.58 11.79
N ALA A 71 -11.68 28.59 11.13
CA ALA A 71 -10.94 29.60 10.40
C ALA A 71 -9.90 30.31 11.30
N HIS A 72 -10.23 30.55 12.57
CA HIS A 72 -9.27 31.05 13.55
C HIS A 72 -8.04 30.14 13.71
N ARG A 73 -8.27 28.83 13.93
CA ARG A 73 -7.18 27.84 14.07
C ARG A 73 -6.32 27.78 12.82
N PHE A 74 -6.94 27.91 11.65
CA PHE A 74 -6.24 27.98 10.37
C PHE A 74 -5.28 29.18 10.33
N LEU A 75 -5.74 30.38 10.69
CA LEU A 75 -4.91 31.59 10.68
C LEU A 75 -3.74 31.51 11.68
N GLU A 76 -3.97 30.96 12.87
CA GLU A 76 -2.92 30.75 13.88
C GLU A 76 -1.74 29.93 13.32
N GLN A 77 -2.03 28.92 12.50
CA GLN A 77 -1.02 28.01 11.99
C GLN A 77 -0.06 28.65 10.95
N PHE A 78 -0.49 29.71 10.26
CA PHE A 78 0.32 30.40 9.26
C PHE A 78 0.97 31.68 9.78
N GLY A 79 1.16 31.76 11.11
CA GLY A 79 1.90 32.85 11.75
C GLY A 79 1.12 34.15 11.88
N GLU A 80 -0.20 34.12 11.63
CA GLU A 80 -1.10 35.24 11.85
C GLU A 80 -1.65 35.15 13.28
N THR A 81 -0.76 35.16 14.28
CA THR A 81 -1.17 35.15 15.70
C THR A 81 -1.79 36.49 16.03
N LEU A 82 -3.12 36.56 15.93
CA LEU A 82 -3.91 37.74 16.18
C LEU A 82 -4.50 37.66 17.60
N THR A 83 -4.64 38.81 18.26
CA THR A 83 -5.52 38.88 19.42
C THR A 83 -6.97 38.65 18.97
N VAL A 84 -7.86 38.17 19.86
CA VAL A 84 -9.28 37.92 19.53
C VAL A 84 -9.97 39.13 18.86
N ARG A 85 -9.56 40.36 19.21
CA ARG A 85 -10.08 41.58 18.59
C ARG A 85 -9.58 41.76 17.16
N GLN A 86 -8.27 41.67 16.94
CA GLN A 86 -7.67 41.77 15.60
C GLN A 86 -8.14 40.64 14.69
N LEU A 87 -8.34 39.45 15.25
CA LEU A 87 -8.93 38.32 14.56
C LEU A 87 -10.34 38.63 14.06
N ARG A 88 -11.21 39.22 14.89
CA ARG A 88 -12.57 39.59 14.46
C ARG A 88 -12.58 40.67 13.39
N GLU A 89 -11.60 41.57 13.41
CA GLU A 89 -11.39 42.54 12.35
C GLU A 89 -10.95 41.83 11.06
N VAL A 90 -9.97 40.93 11.14
CA VAL A 90 -9.49 40.12 10.01
C VAL A 90 -10.57 39.19 9.43
N LEU A 91 -11.33 38.48 10.27
CA LEU A 91 -12.43 37.63 9.81
C LEU A 91 -13.53 38.45 9.12
N ARG A 92 -13.81 39.67 9.59
CA ARG A 92 -14.75 40.58 8.92
C ARG A 92 -14.23 41.07 7.57
N ASP A 93 -12.92 41.28 7.45
CA ASP A 93 -12.30 41.72 6.20
C ASP A 93 -12.18 40.57 5.17
N ILE A 94 -12.06 39.33 5.64
CA ILE A 94 -12.00 38.11 4.81
C ILE A 94 -13.39 37.68 4.35
N ASP A 95 -14.40 37.69 5.23
CA ASP A 95 -15.79 37.26 4.97
C ASP A 95 -16.51 38.31 4.10
N ILE A 96 -16.20 38.29 2.79
CA ILE A 96 -16.68 39.28 1.81
C ILE A 96 -18.18 39.11 1.57
N ASP A 97 -18.67 37.87 1.57
CA ASP A 97 -20.09 37.57 1.36
C ASP A 97 -20.94 37.61 2.66
N THR A 98 -20.31 37.88 3.80
CA THR A 98 -20.92 38.04 5.14
C THR A 98 -21.67 36.81 5.65
N ASN A 99 -21.23 35.62 5.24
CA ASN A 99 -21.87 34.35 5.57
C ASN A 99 -21.35 33.72 6.89
N LYS A 100 -20.39 34.36 7.57
CA LYS A 100 -19.70 33.90 8.79
C LYS A 100 -18.87 32.65 8.61
N LYS A 101 -18.41 32.42 7.40
CA LYS A 101 -17.42 31.41 7.07
C LYS A 101 -16.30 32.06 6.28
N VAL A 102 -15.25 31.28 6.08
CA VAL A 102 -14.08 31.69 5.32
C VAL A 102 -13.83 30.61 4.28
N SER A 103 -14.06 30.95 3.02
CA SER A 103 -13.61 30.16 1.88
C SER A 103 -12.09 30.27 1.71
N LEU A 104 -11.49 29.34 0.96
CA LEU A 104 -10.08 29.47 0.59
C LEU A 104 -9.87 30.70 -0.30
N SER A 105 -10.80 30.97 -1.22
CA SER A 105 -10.71 32.12 -2.14
C SER A 105 -10.65 33.44 -1.38
N GLU A 106 -11.54 33.64 -0.41
CA GLU A 106 -11.53 34.82 0.45
C GLU A 106 -10.24 34.97 1.25
N TYR A 107 -9.74 33.87 1.82
CA TYR A 107 -8.46 33.89 2.51
C TYR A 107 -7.32 34.31 1.58
N LEU A 108 -7.24 33.75 0.36
CA LEU A 108 -6.18 34.08 -0.60
C LEU A 108 -6.27 35.53 -1.07
N LEU A 109 -7.48 36.03 -1.36
CA LEU A 109 -7.73 37.43 -1.70
C LEU A 109 -7.22 38.38 -0.62
N PHE A 110 -7.55 38.08 0.64
CA PHE A 110 -7.07 38.83 1.80
C PHE A 110 -5.55 38.71 1.99
N LYS A 111 -4.98 37.51 1.87
CA LYS A 111 -3.56 37.22 2.10
C LYS A 111 -2.69 37.97 1.11
N PHE A 112 -3.06 37.94 -0.17
CA PHE A 112 -2.30 38.55 -1.25
C PHE A 112 -2.72 39.99 -1.57
N LYS A 113 -3.75 40.51 -0.89
CA LYS A 113 -4.24 41.90 -1.04
C LYS A 113 -4.61 42.24 -2.48
N VAL A 114 -5.33 41.33 -3.13
CA VAL A 114 -5.79 41.44 -4.52
C VAL A 114 -7.29 41.69 -4.60
N ASP A 115 -7.76 42.30 -5.68
CA ASP A 115 -9.18 42.62 -5.88
C ASP A 115 -9.98 41.37 -6.26
N TRP A 116 -11.04 41.12 -5.51
CA TRP A 116 -11.92 39.99 -5.72
C TRP A 116 -12.76 40.14 -6.99
N HIS A 117 -13.06 41.38 -7.43
CA HIS A 117 -13.78 41.62 -8.69
C HIS A 117 -12.95 41.16 -9.90
N GLU A 118 -11.62 41.34 -9.86
CA GLU A 118 -10.71 40.86 -10.91
C GLU A 118 -10.73 39.32 -10.97
N LEU A 119 -10.68 38.67 -9.81
CA LEU A 119 -10.70 37.21 -9.71
C LEU A 119 -12.00 36.63 -10.29
N VAL A 120 -13.17 37.06 -9.81
CA VAL A 120 -14.44 36.44 -10.19
C VAL A 120 -14.83 36.66 -11.66
N ASN A 121 -14.24 37.66 -12.31
CA ASN A 121 -14.41 37.94 -13.74
C ASN A 121 -13.30 37.35 -14.62
N SER A 122 -12.38 36.57 -14.04
CA SER A 122 -11.25 35.99 -14.76
C SER A 122 -11.66 34.90 -15.77
N VAL A 123 -10.93 34.84 -16.89
CA VAL A 123 -11.09 33.80 -17.91
C VAL A 123 -10.16 32.63 -17.59
N GLN A 124 -10.72 31.44 -17.39
CA GLN A 124 -9.99 30.26 -16.88
C GLN A 124 -9.33 29.39 -17.97
N GLY A 125 -9.06 29.92 -19.17
CA GLY A 125 -8.43 29.16 -20.25
C GLY A 125 -9.29 27.99 -20.80
N ASP A 126 -8.66 27.04 -21.47
CA ASP A 126 -9.32 25.85 -22.02
C ASP A 126 -9.52 24.77 -20.94
N GLN A 127 -10.78 24.51 -20.61
CA GLN A 127 -11.18 23.57 -19.58
C GLN A 127 -11.22 22.11 -20.07
N ALA A 128 -11.26 21.88 -21.39
CA ALA A 128 -11.36 20.51 -21.92
C ALA A 128 -10.08 19.70 -21.68
N GLN A 129 -8.91 20.31 -21.93
CA GLN A 129 -7.62 19.68 -21.64
C GLN A 129 -7.41 19.44 -20.14
N ILE A 130 -7.85 20.36 -19.28
CA ILE A 130 -7.76 20.21 -17.83
C ILE A 130 -8.66 19.08 -17.34
N ALA A 131 -9.91 19.03 -17.78
CA ALA A 131 -10.83 17.94 -17.43
C ALA A 131 -10.31 16.57 -17.88
N GLN A 132 -9.66 16.49 -19.05
CA GLN A 132 -9.02 15.26 -19.49
C GLN A 132 -7.84 14.88 -18.59
N ALA A 133 -7.00 15.85 -18.18
CA ALA A 133 -5.88 15.59 -17.29
C ALA A 133 -6.34 15.15 -15.90
N GLU A 134 -7.40 15.76 -15.36
CA GLU A 134 -8.06 15.36 -14.12
C GLU A 134 -8.55 13.91 -14.19
N LYS A 135 -9.22 13.53 -15.29
CA LYS A 135 -9.65 12.15 -15.49
C LYS A 135 -8.46 11.17 -15.52
N MET A 136 -7.36 11.53 -16.17
CA MET A 136 -6.16 10.67 -16.19
C MET A 136 -5.53 10.55 -14.80
N LEU A 137 -5.58 11.60 -13.98
CA LEU A 137 -5.14 11.54 -12.58
C LEU A 137 -6.05 10.64 -11.74
N GLU A 138 -7.38 10.67 -11.94
CA GLU A 138 -8.31 9.74 -11.30
C GLU A 138 -8.01 8.28 -11.69
N GLU A 139 -7.70 8.02 -12.96
CA GLU A 139 -7.28 6.71 -13.46
C GLU A 139 -5.98 6.25 -12.78
N VAL A 140 -5.00 7.14 -12.60
CA VAL A 140 -3.77 6.87 -11.84
C VAL A 140 -4.11 6.51 -10.39
N GLN A 141 -4.91 7.32 -9.70
CA GLN A 141 -5.26 7.07 -8.30
C GLN A 141 -6.00 5.74 -8.13
N ALA A 142 -6.91 5.40 -9.05
CA ALA A 142 -7.62 4.12 -9.06
C ALA A 142 -6.67 2.93 -9.28
N ALA A 143 -5.74 3.06 -10.24
CA ALA A 143 -4.74 2.02 -10.50
C ALA A 143 -3.79 1.82 -9.30
N LEU A 144 -3.41 2.90 -8.61
CA LEU A 144 -2.60 2.84 -7.39
C LEU A 144 -3.32 2.16 -6.24
N ALA A 145 -4.59 2.50 -6.01
CA ALA A 145 -5.39 1.85 -4.97
C ALA A 145 -5.49 0.33 -5.22
N LEU A 146 -5.74 -0.06 -6.47
CA LEU A 146 -5.78 -1.47 -6.87
C LEU A 146 -4.41 -2.15 -6.66
N ALA A 147 -3.31 -1.51 -7.07
CA ALA A 147 -1.97 -2.05 -6.89
C ALA A 147 -1.62 -2.26 -5.40
N GLN A 148 -2.02 -1.32 -4.53
CA GLN A 148 -1.85 -1.45 -3.09
C GLN A 148 -2.67 -2.60 -2.51
N GLU A 149 -3.94 -2.73 -2.89
CA GLU A 149 -4.82 -3.82 -2.48
C GLU A 149 -4.23 -5.18 -2.90
N LYS A 150 -3.83 -5.33 -4.17
CA LYS A 150 -3.25 -6.57 -4.68
C LYS A 150 -1.92 -6.92 -4.02
N ASN A 151 -1.04 -5.93 -3.78
CA ASN A 151 0.21 -6.17 -3.08
C ASN A 151 -0.01 -6.57 -1.61
N SER A 152 -1.03 -6.02 -0.95
CA SER A 152 -1.40 -6.45 0.41
C SER A 152 -1.87 -7.91 0.42
N SER A 153 -2.67 -8.31 -0.56
CA SER A 153 -3.13 -9.68 -0.74
C SER A 153 -1.98 -10.65 -1.05
N ALA A 154 -1.02 -10.23 -1.88
CA ALA A 154 0.17 -11.02 -2.21
C ALA A 154 1.03 -11.30 -0.97
N LYS A 155 1.24 -10.30 -0.10
CA LYS A 155 1.97 -10.49 1.16
C LYS A 155 1.31 -11.53 2.06
N VAL A 156 -0.01 -11.46 2.21
CA VAL A 156 -0.76 -12.44 3.01
C VAL A 156 -0.61 -13.85 2.44
N ALA A 157 -0.68 -14.00 1.11
CA ALA A 157 -0.52 -15.29 0.45
C ALA A 157 0.92 -15.84 0.60
N GLU A 158 1.93 -14.98 0.49
CA GLU A 158 3.34 -15.34 0.70
C GLU A 158 3.63 -15.78 2.14
N ASP A 159 3.10 -15.07 3.14
CA ASP A 159 3.24 -15.45 4.56
C ASP A 159 2.60 -16.81 4.83
N ALA A 160 1.45 -17.10 4.19
CA ALA A 160 0.80 -18.40 4.27
C ALA A 160 1.63 -19.50 3.60
N ALA A 161 2.19 -19.24 2.41
CA ALA A 161 3.08 -20.16 1.71
C ALA A 161 4.36 -20.44 2.52
N PHE A 162 4.97 -19.41 3.11
CA PHE A 162 6.15 -19.53 3.97
C PHE A 162 5.85 -20.39 5.22
N SER A 163 4.69 -20.18 5.85
CA SER A 163 4.26 -20.98 7.00
C SER A 163 4.03 -22.45 6.65
N ALA A 164 3.43 -22.71 5.49
CA ALA A 164 3.24 -24.07 4.98
C ALA A 164 4.57 -24.73 4.58
N GLU A 165 5.49 -23.99 3.98
CA GLU A 165 6.84 -24.45 3.65
C GLU A 165 7.63 -24.85 4.89
N LYS A 166 7.60 -24.02 5.94
CA LYS A 166 8.24 -24.34 7.22
C LYS A 166 7.69 -25.63 7.82
N THR A 167 6.37 -25.83 7.76
CA THR A 167 5.71 -27.05 8.24
C THR A 167 6.12 -28.26 7.43
N PHE A 168 6.16 -28.13 6.10
CA PHE A 168 6.57 -29.19 5.19
C PHE A 168 8.04 -29.58 5.41
N LYS A 169 8.93 -28.59 5.52
CA LYS A 169 10.37 -28.81 5.76
C LYS A 169 10.62 -29.50 7.10
N HIS A 170 9.97 -29.06 8.18
CA HIS A 170 10.08 -29.72 9.47
C HIS A 170 9.60 -31.19 9.41
N ALA A 171 8.53 -31.46 8.67
CA ALA A 171 8.07 -32.83 8.47
C ALA A 171 9.10 -33.67 7.68
N GLN A 172 9.77 -33.08 6.67
CA GLN A 172 10.84 -33.76 5.93
C GLN A 172 12.04 -34.09 6.83
N GLU A 173 12.48 -33.13 7.65
CA GLU A 173 13.55 -33.32 8.63
C GLU A 173 13.20 -34.43 9.65
N GLU A 174 11.93 -34.53 10.08
CA GLU A 174 11.46 -35.62 10.97
C GLU A 174 11.50 -37.00 10.28
N VAL A 175 11.13 -37.07 8.98
CA VAL A 175 11.24 -38.30 8.20
C VAL A 175 12.70 -38.73 8.05
N GLU A 176 13.60 -37.80 7.72
CA GLU A 176 15.03 -38.09 7.59
C GLU A 176 15.62 -38.62 8.91
N ALA A 177 15.28 -38.01 10.04
CA ALA A 177 15.73 -38.45 11.36
C ALA A 177 15.19 -39.85 11.72
N THR A 178 13.90 -40.12 11.48
CA THR A 178 13.28 -41.42 11.79
C THR A 178 13.76 -42.54 10.88
N LEU A 179 14.05 -42.26 9.60
CA LEU A 179 14.66 -43.23 8.68
C LEU A 179 16.11 -43.54 9.06
N ALA A 180 16.88 -42.54 9.51
CA ALA A 180 18.23 -42.76 10.02
C ALA A 180 18.23 -43.65 11.26
N GLU A 181 17.31 -43.43 12.20
CA GLU A 181 17.15 -44.28 13.38
C GLU A 181 16.70 -45.70 13.01
N LEU A 182 15.74 -45.85 12.09
CA LEU A 182 15.32 -47.16 11.60
C LEU A 182 16.50 -47.93 11.01
N LYS A 183 17.30 -47.28 10.15
CA LYS A 183 18.50 -47.89 9.58
C LYS A 183 19.51 -48.31 10.66
N ASN A 184 19.75 -47.47 11.66
CA ASN A 184 20.64 -47.80 12.77
C ASN A 184 20.14 -49.03 13.57
N GLN A 185 18.83 -49.13 13.80
CA GLN A 185 18.23 -50.30 14.45
C GLN A 185 18.34 -51.56 13.59
N GLU A 186 18.14 -51.45 12.27
CA GLU A 186 18.34 -52.55 11.30
C GLU A 186 19.80 -53.02 11.28
N ASP A 187 20.75 -52.10 11.18
CA ASP A 187 22.19 -52.38 11.17
C ASP A 187 22.64 -53.03 12.49
N THR A 188 22.14 -52.54 13.64
CA THR A 188 22.45 -53.10 14.96
C THR A 188 21.88 -54.53 15.11
N TYR A 189 20.66 -54.76 14.66
CA TYR A 189 20.04 -56.09 14.69
C TYR A 189 20.79 -57.07 13.76
N ALA A 190 21.14 -56.63 12.55
CA ALA A 190 21.93 -57.41 11.60
C ALA A 190 23.33 -57.75 12.13
N ALA A 191 24.01 -56.79 12.76
CA ALA A 191 25.33 -57.01 13.36
C ALA A 191 25.29 -58.04 14.50
N LYS A 192 24.27 -58.00 15.37
CA LYS A 192 24.06 -59.01 16.44
C LYS A 192 23.82 -60.40 15.85
N LEU A 193 23.00 -60.50 14.80
CA LEU A 193 22.76 -61.78 14.12
C LEU A 193 24.05 -62.33 13.50
N ALA A 194 24.85 -61.49 12.84
CA ALA A 194 26.11 -61.88 12.23
C ALA A 194 27.15 -62.34 13.27
N ASP A 195 27.29 -61.64 14.42
CA ASP A 195 28.16 -62.07 15.52
C ASP A 195 27.76 -63.43 16.08
N LEU A 196 26.47 -63.61 16.37
CA LEU A 196 25.94 -64.87 16.90
C LEU A 196 26.12 -66.02 15.89
N GLU A 197 25.95 -65.76 14.60
CA GLU A 197 26.18 -66.74 13.53
C GLU A 197 27.67 -67.14 13.43
N ALA A 198 28.59 -66.18 13.47
CA ALA A 198 30.02 -66.46 13.49
C ALA A 198 30.44 -67.29 14.72
N ARG A 199 29.92 -66.95 15.90
CA ARG A 199 30.18 -67.67 17.17
C ARG A 199 29.50 -69.04 17.24
N SER A 200 28.43 -69.27 16.48
CA SER A 200 27.77 -70.58 16.37
C SER A 200 28.60 -71.62 15.61
N SER A 201 29.58 -71.15 14.82
CA SER A 201 30.46 -71.97 13.98
C SER A 201 31.90 -72.05 14.51
N SER A 202 32.24 -71.32 15.58
CA SER A 202 33.60 -71.23 16.13
C SER A 202 33.66 -71.52 17.63
N GLY A 203 34.77 -72.09 18.13
CA GLY A 203 34.97 -72.40 19.55
C GLY A 203 34.47 -73.79 20.03
N GLY A 204 34.43 -73.97 21.35
CA GLY A 204 34.04 -75.24 22.01
C GLY A 204 32.54 -75.57 21.87
N ILE A 205 32.19 -76.86 21.98
CA ILE A 205 30.81 -77.37 21.76
C ILE A 205 29.75 -76.60 22.56
N VAL A 206 30.03 -76.32 23.84
CA VAL A 206 29.11 -75.58 24.72
C VAL A 206 28.92 -74.14 24.25
N SER A 207 30.00 -73.48 23.80
CA SER A 207 29.94 -72.09 23.33
C SER A 207 29.17 -71.96 22.01
N ARG A 208 29.34 -72.91 21.09
CA ARG A 208 28.57 -72.95 19.83
C ARG A 208 27.10 -73.18 20.09
N ASN A 209 26.75 -74.13 20.96
CA ASN A 209 25.36 -74.41 21.29
C ASN A 209 24.70 -73.23 22.01
N LYS A 210 25.44 -72.52 22.89
CA LYS A 210 24.95 -71.29 23.51
C LYS A 210 24.66 -70.18 22.49
N ALA A 211 25.56 -69.95 21.53
CA ALA A 211 25.36 -68.96 20.46
C ALA A 211 24.20 -69.33 19.52
N LYS A 212 24.00 -70.62 19.21
CA LYS A 212 22.82 -71.09 18.45
C LYS A 212 21.51 -70.81 19.19
N ASN A 213 21.47 -71.10 20.48
CA ASN A 213 20.29 -70.84 21.31
C ASN A 213 20.01 -69.34 21.44
N GLU A 214 21.04 -68.51 21.67
CA GLU A 214 20.89 -67.04 21.73
C GLU A 214 20.40 -66.45 20.39
N ARG A 215 20.86 -67.00 19.25
CA ARG A 215 20.38 -66.61 17.92
C ARG A 215 18.92 -66.98 17.69
N GLU A 216 18.54 -68.22 18.01
CA GLU A 216 17.14 -68.65 17.91
C GLU A 216 16.23 -67.83 18.84
N GLN A 217 16.71 -67.50 20.04
CA GLN A 217 15.99 -66.63 20.96
C GLN A 217 15.82 -65.22 20.40
N LEU A 218 16.87 -64.63 19.80
CA LEU A 218 16.81 -63.31 19.15
C LEU A 218 15.91 -63.28 17.90
N LEU A 219 15.77 -64.42 17.20
CA LEU A 219 14.85 -64.57 16.06
C LEU A 219 13.40 -64.80 16.50
N GLN A 220 13.19 -65.40 17.68
CA GLN A 220 11.86 -65.60 18.28
C GLN A 220 11.37 -64.37 19.06
N GLU A 221 12.28 -63.57 19.59
CA GLU A 221 11.96 -62.33 20.29
C GLU A 221 11.52 -61.26 19.27
N ASP A 222 10.31 -60.70 19.45
CA ASP A 222 9.87 -59.54 18.67
C ASP A 222 10.81 -58.37 18.97
N PRO A 223 11.56 -57.84 17.97
CA PRO A 223 12.48 -56.74 18.19
C PRO A 223 11.68 -55.45 18.38
N LEU A 224 11.09 -55.28 19.55
CA LEU A 224 10.35 -54.11 20.02
C LEU A 224 11.01 -52.77 19.61
N PRO A 225 12.34 -52.59 19.71
CA PRO A 225 13.01 -51.38 19.21
C PRO A 225 12.86 -51.16 17.69
N LEU A 226 13.01 -52.22 16.89
CA LEU A 226 12.87 -52.16 15.43
C LEU A 226 11.42 -51.92 15.02
N THR A 227 10.46 -52.61 15.67
CA THR A 227 9.02 -52.41 15.43
C THR A 227 8.60 -50.98 15.77
N ARG A 228 9.10 -50.42 16.89
CA ARG A 228 8.89 -49.01 17.24
C ARG A 228 9.47 -48.06 16.19
N ALA A 229 10.71 -48.27 15.75
CA ALA A 229 11.36 -47.44 14.75
C ALA A 229 10.58 -47.46 13.41
N LYS A 230 10.08 -48.62 12.98
CA LYS A 230 9.23 -48.75 11.78
C LYS A 230 7.95 -47.94 11.92
N ILE A 231 7.21 -48.10 13.02
CA ILE A 231 5.97 -47.35 13.28
C ILE A 231 6.24 -45.83 13.31
N SER A 232 7.33 -45.41 13.95
CA SER A 232 7.74 -44.00 13.98
C SER A 232 8.05 -43.45 12.58
N SER A 233 8.76 -44.20 11.75
CA SER A 233 9.06 -43.81 10.37
C SER A 233 7.80 -43.72 9.50
N GLU A 234 6.86 -44.66 9.64
CA GLU A 234 5.57 -44.61 8.94
C GLU A 234 4.73 -43.40 9.38
N ALA A 235 4.72 -43.11 10.68
CA ALA A 235 4.03 -41.93 11.20
C ALA A 235 4.63 -40.62 10.67
N ALA A 236 5.97 -40.53 10.58
CA ALA A 236 6.65 -39.38 10.01
C ALA A 236 6.33 -39.22 8.51
N LEU A 237 6.31 -40.32 7.74
CA LEU A 237 5.92 -40.29 6.32
C LEU A 237 4.49 -39.76 6.13
N ARG A 238 3.54 -40.21 6.96
CA ARG A 238 2.15 -39.69 6.94
C ARG A 238 2.09 -38.19 7.23
N LYS A 239 2.94 -37.67 8.12
CA LYS A 239 3.00 -36.21 8.39
C LYS A 239 3.47 -35.43 7.16
N VAL A 240 4.51 -35.90 6.47
CA VAL A 240 5.00 -35.28 5.22
C VAL A 240 3.93 -35.30 4.14
N GLU A 241 3.28 -36.45 3.93
CA GLU A 241 2.19 -36.58 2.95
C GLU A 241 1.05 -35.59 3.24
N LYS A 242 0.67 -35.46 4.52
CA LYS A 242 -0.37 -34.50 4.95
C LYS A 242 0.06 -33.04 4.76
N ALA A 243 1.34 -32.71 4.96
CA ALA A 243 1.87 -31.36 4.80
C ALA A 243 2.11 -30.97 3.33
N ARG A 244 2.28 -31.96 2.43
CA ARG A 244 2.63 -31.73 1.01
C ARG A 244 1.55 -30.98 0.24
N ALA A 245 0.29 -31.38 0.38
CA ALA A 245 -0.81 -30.75 -0.35
C ALA A 245 -1.04 -29.29 0.07
N PRO A 246 -1.09 -28.93 1.37
CA PRO A 246 -1.14 -27.54 1.81
C PRO A 246 0.04 -26.69 1.32
N PHE A 247 1.27 -27.22 1.38
CA PHE A 247 2.46 -26.51 0.88
C PHE A 247 2.34 -26.20 -0.62
N LYS A 248 1.99 -27.20 -1.44
CA LYS A 248 1.80 -26.98 -2.88
C LYS A 248 0.70 -25.96 -3.16
N ALA A 249 -0.47 -26.14 -2.57
CA ALA A 249 -1.62 -25.28 -2.81
C ALA A 249 -1.37 -23.82 -2.40
N THR A 250 -0.76 -23.59 -1.23
CA THR A 250 -0.43 -22.24 -0.76
C THR A 250 0.67 -21.60 -1.59
N ARG A 251 1.67 -22.36 -2.03
CA ARG A 251 2.72 -21.86 -2.95
C ARG A 251 2.15 -21.47 -4.31
N GLU A 252 1.31 -22.31 -4.92
CA GLU A 252 0.64 -22.02 -6.18
C GLU A 252 -0.26 -20.78 -6.06
N ALA A 253 -1.03 -20.67 -4.98
CA ALA A 253 -1.85 -19.49 -4.71
C ALA A 253 -1.00 -18.22 -4.53
N ALA A 254 0.11 -18.29 -3.80
CA ALA A 254 1.00 -17.14 -3.62
C ALA A 254 1.60 -16.64 -4.94
N VAL A 255 2.00 -17.55 -5.84
CA VAL A 255 2.49 -17.18 -7.18
C VAL A 255 1.41 -16.46 -7.99
N LEU A 256 0.20 -17.00 -8.06
CA LEU A 256 -0.91 -16.38 -8.81
C LEU A 256 -1.26 -14.99 -8.28
N VAL A 257 -1.36 -14.83 -6.95
CA VAL A 257 -1.69 -13.54 -6.35
C VAL A 257 -0.54 -12.52 -6.53
N ARG A 258 0.72 -12.98 -6.51
CA ARG A 258 1.88 -12.14 -6.82
C ARG A 258 1.86 -11.67 -8.28
N GLU A 259 1.54 -12.54 -9.23
CA GLU A 259 1.37 -12.16 -10.65
C GLU A 259 0.29 -11.09 -10.84
N GLU A 260 -0.86 -11.21 -10.15
CA GLU A 260 -1.90 -10.18 -10.16
C GLU A 260 -1.43 -8.85 -9.56
N ALA A 261 -0.64 -8.89 -8.49
CA ALA A 261 -0.07 -7.70 -7.87
C ALA A 261 0.94 -7.00 -8.78
N ASP A 262 1.81 -7.77 -9.44
CA ASP A 262 2.78 -7.24 -10.39
C ASP A 262 2.09 -6.64 -11.62
N ALA A 263 1.03 -7.28 -12.14
CA ALA A 263 0.23 -6.73 -13.23
C ALA A 263 -0.48 -5.42 -12.85
N ALA A 264 -1.00 -5.32 -11.61
CA ALA A 264 -1.61 -4.08 -11.12
C ALA A 264 -0.58 -2.95 -10.95
N LEU A 265 0.65 -3.27 -10.56
CA LEU A 265 1.75 -2.31 -10.51
C LEU A 265 2.13 -1.80 -11.90
N ASP A 266 2.27 -2.70 -12.87
CA ASP A 266 2.58 -2.32 -14.25
C ASP A 266 1.47 -1.44 -14.85
N ALA A 267 0.21 -1.74 -14.55
CA ALA A 267 -0.92 -0.90 -14.96
C ALA A 267 -0.89 0.50 -14.32
N ALA A 268 -0.50 0.60 -13.04
CA ALA A 268 -0.35 1.88 -12.35
C ALA A 268 0.81 2.71 -12.91
N ASP A 269 1.95 2.08 -13.21
CA ASP A 269 3.10 2.72 -13.85
C ASP A 269 2.76 3.23 -15.25
N ASP A 270 2.00 2.46 -16.03
CA ASP A 270 1.57 2.86 -17.37
C ASP A 270 0.53 3.98 -17.33
N ALA A 271 -0.42 3.94 -16.39
CA ALA A 271 -1.34 5.04 -16.15
C ALA A 271 -0.58 6.32 -15.78
N PHE A 272 0.42 6.20 -14.89
CA PHE A 272 1.26 7.32 -14.47
C PHE A 272 2.00 7.95 -15.65
N LYS A 273 2.67 7.14 -16.47
CA LYS A 273 3.40 7.61 -17.65
C LYS A 273 2.48 8.35 -18.61
N LYS A 274 1.31 7.78 -18.93
CA LYS A 274 0.33 8.42 -19.81
C LYS A 274 -0.14 9.76 -19.26
N ALA A 275 -0.44 9.83 -17.96
CA ALA A 275 -0.87 11.07 -17.32
C ALA A 275 0.25 12.12 -17.31
N ALA A 276 1.50 11.72 -17.02
CA ALA A 276 2.66 12.60 -17.05
C ALA A 276 2.92 13.15 -18.46
N ASP A 277 2.95 12.29 -19.48
CA ASP A 277 3.16 12.68 -20.87
C ASP A 277 2.06 13.65 -21.35
N PHE A 278 0.81 13.40 -20.96
CA PHE A 278 -0.30 14.29 -21.29
C PHE A 278 -0.17 15.64 -20.57
N LEU A 279 0.17 15.66 -19.28
CA LEU A 279 0.36 16.89 -18.53
C LEU A 279 1.51 17.74 -19.07
N ASP A 280 2.61 17.12 -19.49
CA ASP A 280 3.74 17.82 -20.13
C ASP A 280 3.30 18.55 -21.42
N GLU A 281 2.39 17.97 -22.19
CA GLU A 281 1.83 18.61 -23.38
C GLU A 281 0.86 19.74 -23.01
N VAL A 282 -0.07 19.50 -22.09
CA VAL A 282 -1.01 20.51 -21.60
C VAL A 282 -0.28 21.70 -20.99
N LYS A 283 0.85 21.47 -20.31
CA LYS A 283 1.69 22.52 -19.75
C LYS A 283 2.24 23.47 -20.80
N ARG A 284 2.51 23.00 -22.01
CA ARG A 284 3.00 23.84 -23.12
C ARG A 284 1.89 24.64 -23.75
N THR A 285 0.69 24.07 -23.88
CA THR A 285 -0.41 24.67 -24.66
C THR A 285 -1.43 25.45 -23.84
N SER A 286 -1.67 25.05 -22.59
CA SER A 286 -2.77 25.57 -21.78
C SER A 286 -2.45 26.94 -21.17
N GLN A 287 -3.48 27.78 -21.07
CA GLN A 287 -3.46 29.04 -20.32
C GLN A 287 -3.83 28.84 -18.83
N ALA A 288 -4.40 27.70 -18.46
CA ALA A 288 -4.74 27.34 -17.08
C ALA A 288 -3.51 26.77 -16.34
N LYS A 289 -2.46 27.58 -16.24
CA LYS A 289 -1.16 27.15 -15.69
C LYS A 289 -1.23 26.73 -14.22
N GLY A 290 -2.08 27.38 -13.43
CA GLY A 290 -2.34 27.02 -12.03
C GLY A 290 -2.94 25.62 -11.89
N SER A 291 -3.95 25.30 -12.70
CA SER A 291 -4.53 23.96 -12.78
C SER A 291 -3.50 22.92 -13.23
N VAL A 292 -2.67 23.23 -14.22
CA VAL A 292 -1.62 22.31 -14.66
C VAL A 292 -0.62 22.03 -13.54
N TRP A 293 -0.12 23.06 -12.88
CA TRP A 293 0.80 22.90 -11.75
C TRP A 293 0.18 22.07 -10.63
N TRP A 294 -1.11 22.29 -10.34
CA TRP A 294 -1.84 21.52 -9.33
C TRP A 294 -1.87 20.03 -9.67
N LEU A 295 -2.20 19.69 -10.92
CA LEU A 295 -2.26 18.32 -11.39
C LEU A 295 -0.88 17.65 -11.42
N GLU A 296 0.17 18.38 -11.81
CA GLU A 296 1.55 17.90 -11.71
C GLU A 296 1.91 17.58 -10.26
N ARG A 297 1.49 18.44 -9.32
CA ARG A 297 1.73 18.25 -7.89
C ARG A 297 0.98 17.02 -7.37
N GLU A 298 -0.30 16.87 -7.68
CA GLU A 298 -1.08 15.69 -7.29
C GLU A 298 -0.52 14.40 -7.88
N LEU A 299 -0.06 14.43 -9.13
CA LEU A 299 0.59 13.30 -9.77
C LEU A 299 1.91 12.94 -9.06
N GLN A 300 2.73 13.94 -8.69
CA GLN A 300 3.95 13.71 -7.91
C GLN A 300 3.67 13.12 -6.53
N GLU A 301 2.64 13.60 -5.83
CA GLU A 301 2.22 13.03 -4.54
C GLU A 301 1.75 11.58 -4.72
N ALA A 302 0.95 11.29 -5.75
CA ALA A 302 0.51 9.94 -6.08
C ALA A 302 1.69 8.99 -6.32
N LYS A 303 2.76 9.47 -6.98
CA LYS A 303 3.99 8.69 -7.21
C LYS A 303 4.67 8.23 -5.92
N LYS A 304 4.59 9.00 -4.83
CA LYS A 304 5.22 8.63 -3.56
C LYS A 304 4.63 7.36 -2.95
N TYR A 305 3.39 7.02 -3.33
CA TYR A 305 2.67 5.86 -2.85
C TYR A 305 2.82 4.61 -3.73
N LEU A 306 3.56 4.70 -4.85
CA LEU A 306 3.96 3.53 -5.65
C LEU A 306 4.98 2.69 -4.88
N PRO A 307 4.79 1.36 -4.80
CA PRO A 307 5.82 0.46 -4.28
C PRO A 307 7.12 0.60 -5.08
N GLN A 308 8.21 1.00 -4.42
CA GLN A 308 9.51 1.22 -5.10
C GLN A 308 10.22 -0.07 -5.54
N SER A 309 9.71 -1.24 -5.13
CA SER A 309 10.21 -2.53 -5.57
C SER A 309 9.07 -3.50 -5.74
N ARG A 310 9.06 -4.26 -6.85
CA ARG A 310 8.30 -5.51 -6.95
C ARG A 310 8.76 -6.38 -5.79
N GLY A 311 7.83 -6.73 -4.91
CA GLY A 311 8.15 -7.49 -3.70
C GLY A 311 8.78 -8.82 -4.08
N GLY A 312 10.11 -8.91 -3.92
CA GLY A 312 10.86 -10.15 -4.05
C GLY A 312 11.27 -10.59 -2.65
N THR A 313 10.73 -11.72 -2.21
CA THR A 313 11.19 -12.38 -0.99
C THR A 313 12.67 -12.74 -1.13
N ARG A 314 13.45 -12.32 -0.12
CA ARG A 314 14.80 -12.84 0.17
C ARG A 314 14.73 -14.30 0.59
#